data_AF-A0A660XIL9-F1
#
_entry.id   AF-A0A660XIL9-F1
#
_cell.length_a   1.000
_cell.length_b   1.000
_cell.length_c   1.000
_cell.angle_alpha   90.00
_cell.angle_beta   90.00
_cell.angle_gamma   90.00
#
_symmetry.space_group_name_H-M   'P 1'
#
loop_
_entity.id
_entity.type
_entity.pdbx_description
1 polymer ?
#
loop_
_entity_poly.entity_id
_entity_poly.type
_entity_poly.pdbx_seq_one_letter_code
_entity_poly.pdbx_strand_id
1 'polypeptide(L)'
;MELEDCDITSQSLTCVAIHDGADPRLRGNRIHDGKQDGVFVYDSGQGVLEDNDIFGNTLSGVEIRKGGNPTLRGNRINNNDYWAVWVHDGGGGTIEDNDLSGNALGAWDVSDDSESNLRRARNKE
;
A
#
# COMPACT_ATOMS: atom_id res chain seq x y z
N MET A 1 2.84 14.90 -8.03
CA MET A 1 1.76 14.45 -8.95
C MET A 1 0.54 14.13 -8.11
N GLU A 2 -0.67 14.36 -8.61
CA GLU A 2 -1.91 14.02 -7.92
C GLU A 2 -2.77 13.12 -8.81
N LEU A 3 -3.31 12.05 -8.24
CA LEU A 3 -4.31 11.16 -8.83
C LEU A 3 -5.52 11.13 -7.92
N GLU A 4 -6.66 11.57 -8.45
CA GLU A 4 -7.91 11.68 -7.69
C GLU A 4 -9.08 11.06 -8.44
N ASP A 5 -9.95 10.35 -7.72
CA ASP A 5 -11.19 9.75 -8.23
C ASP A 5 -11.01 8.90 -9.50
N CYS A 6 -9.85 8.26 -9.62
CA CYS A 6 -9.52 7.41 -10.77
C CYS A 6 -9.83 5.93 -10.50
N ASP A 7 -10.08 5.20 -11.58
CA ASP A 7 -10.16 3.74 -11.60
C ASP A 7 -8.87 3.19 -12.26
N ILE A 8 -8.01 2.56 -11.47
CA ILE A 8 -6.65 2.18 -11.82
C ILE A 8 -6.52 0.66 -11.79
N THR A 9 -6.21 0.07 -12.95
CA THR A 9 -6.03 -1.38 -13.11
C THR A 9 -4.78 -1.69 -13.91
N SER A 10 -4.25 -2.92 -13.76
CA SER A 10 -3.11 -3.41 -14.52
C SER A 10 -3.30 -4.86 -14.92
N GLN A 11 -2.94 -5.21 -16.17
CA GLN A 11 -3.04 -6.59 -16.68
C GLN A 11 -1.71 -7.33 -16.67
N SER A 12 -0.62 -6.70 -16.22
CA SER A 12 0.73 -7.28 -16.30
C SER A 12 1.54 -7.20 -15.02
N LEU A 13 1.42 -6.13 -14.23
CA LEU A 13 2.24 -5.87 -13.04
C LEU A 13 1.39 -5.19 -11.94
N THR A 14 2.05 -4.48 -11.03
CA THR A 14 1.47 -3.54 -10.07
C THR A 14 0.68 -2.42 -10.75
N CYS A 15 -0.37 -1.92 -10.10
CA CYS A 15 -1.17 -0.80 -10.63
C CYS A 15 -0.46 0.55 -10.48
N VAL A 16 0.13 0.84 -9.32
CA VAL A 16 0.92 2.06 -9.08
C VAL A 16 2.26 1.74 -8.44
N ALA A 17 3.36 2.17 -9.07
CA ALA A 17 4.69 2.14 -8.49
C ALA A 17 5.12 3.55 -8.04
N ILE A 18 5.61 3.67 -6.81
CA ILE A 18 6.17 4.91 -6.23
C ILE A 18 7.62 4.61 -5.85
N HIS A 19 8.57 5.21 -6.57
CA HIS A 19 9.99 4.93 -6.37
C HIS A 19 10.91 6.13 -6.63
N ASP A 20 12.20 5.98 -6.36
CA ASP A 20 13.26 6.97 -6.59
C ASP A 20 12.96 8.34 -5.95
N GLY A 21 12.44 8.32 -4.73
CA GLY A 21 12.08 9.55 -4.00
C GLY A 21 10.81 10.24 -4.50
N ALA A 22 10.02 9.61 -5.36
CA ALA A 22 8.74 10.14 -5.79
C ALA A 22 7.77 10.32 -4.60
N ASP A 23 7.04 11.44 -4.61
CA ASP A 23 6.09 11.80 -3.57
C ASP A 23 4.74 12.25 -4.18
N PRO A 24 3.95 11.32 -4.75
CA PRO A 24 2.63 11.62 -5.29
C PRO A 24 1.53 11.60 -4.22
N ARG A 25 0.42 12.27 -4.51
CA ARG A 25 -0.83 12.11 -3.75
C ARG A 25 -1.82 11.26 -4.53
N LEU A 26 -2.35 10.23 -3.90
CA LEU A 26 -3.40 9.36 -4.42
C LEU A 26 -4.60 9.49 -3.49
N ARG A 27 -5.71 10.04 -3.99
CA ARG A 27 -6.90 10.28 -3.17
C ARG A 27 -8.17 9.73 -3.81
N GLY A 28 -9.01 9.01 -3.07
CA GLY A 28 -10.33 8.60 -3.56
C GLY A 28 -10.29 7.62 -4.75
N ASN A 29 -9.15 6.97 -5.02
CA ASN A 29 -9.01 6.09 -6.17
C ASN A 29 -9.47 4.66 -5.86
N ARG A 30 -9.80 3.92 -6.91
CA ARG A 30 -10.00 2.47 -6.89
C ARG A 30 -8.80 1.82 -7.58
N ILE A 31 -8.05 0.98 -6.88
CA ILE A 31 -6.79 0.39 -7.36
C ILE A 31 -6.91 -1.13 -7.29
N HIS A 32 -7.06 -1.78 -8.44
CA HIS A 32 -7.44 -3.19 -8.46
C HIS A 32 -7.02 -4.00 -9.68
N ASP A 33 -7.23 -5.31 -9.61
CA ASP A 33 -6.97 -6.31 -10.65
C ASP A 33 -5.51 -6.42 -11.12
N GLY A 34 -4.57 -5.80 -10.38
CA GLY A 34 -3.14 -5.89 -10.62
C GLY A 34 -2.64 -7.33 -10.54
N LYS A 35 -1.70 -7.69 -11.42
CA LYS A 35 -1.06 -9.04 -11.42
C LYS A 35 0.11 -9.15 -10.44
N GLN A 36 0.30 -8.11 -9.65
CA GLN A 36 1.19 -8.05 -8.49
C GLN A 36 0.44 -7.29 -7.38
N ASP A 37 1.06 -6.30 -6.77
CA ASP A 37 0.48 -5.48 -5.70
C ASP A 37 -0.43 -4.39 -6.26
N GLY A 38 -1.33 -3.87 -5.43
CA GLY A 38 -2.10 -2.67 -5.79
C GLY A 38 -1.18 -1.47 -5.92
N VAL A 39 -0.42 -1.19 -4.87
CA VAL A 39 0.58 -0.13 -4.83
C VAL A 39 1.91 -0.66 -4.33
N PHE A 40 2.99 -0.31 -5.04
CA PHE A 40 4.34 -0.71 -4.67
C PHE A 40 5.21 0.51 -4.38
N VAL A 41 5.66 0.65 -3.14
CA VAL A 41 6.48 1.77 -2.68
C VAL A 41 7.89 1.28 -2.36
N TYR A 42 8.89 1.68 -3.16
CA TYR A 42 10.26 1.18 -3.01
C TYR A 42 11.32 2.21 -3.37
N ASP A 43 12.60 1.91 -3.15
CA ASP A 43 13.74 2.79 -3.47
C ASP A 43 13.53 4.24 -3.03
N SER A 44 13.26 4.41 -1.72
CA SER A 44 12.96 5.70 -1.08
C SER A 44 11.69 6.43 -1.58
N GLY A 45 10.77 5.76 -2.27
CA GLY A 45 9.45 6.29 -2.56
C GLY A 45 8.69 6.71 -1.30
N GLN A 46 7.97 7.82 -1.36
CA GLN A 46 7.20 8.36 -0.23
C GLN A 46 5.71 8.25 -0.58
N GLY A 47 5.05 9.37 -0.85
CA GLY A 47 3.68 9.40 -1.33
C GLY A 47 2.65 9.35 -0.20
N VAL A 48 1.48 9.89 -0.49
CA VAL A 48 0.34 9.95 0.41
C VAL A 48 -0.85 9.28 -0.27
N LEU A 49 -1.35 8.20 0.34
CA LEU A 49 -2.54 7.48 -0.09
C LEU A 49 -3.65 7.76 0.91
N GLU A 50 -4.67 8.49 0.46
CA GLU A 50 -5.79 8.93 1.28
C GLU A 50 -7.13 8.45 0.72
N ASP A 51 -7.95 7.80 1.55
CA ASP A 51 -9.33 7.44 1.20
C ASP A 51 -9.46 6.59 -0.09
N ASN A 52 -8.48 5.74 -0.40
CA ASN A 52 -8.52 4.84 -1.57
C ASN A 52 -9.13 3.47 -1.22
N ASP A 53 -9.70 2.79 -2.23
CA ASP A 53 -10.14 1.39 -2.16
C ASP A 53 -9.16 0.53 -2.99
N ILE A 54 -8.37 -0.32 -2.31
CA ILE A 54 -7.30 -1.13 -2.91
C ILE A 54 -7.65 -2.61 -2.74
N PHE A 55 -8.01 -3.28 -3.84
CA PHE A 55 -8.60 -4.62 -3.76
C PHE A 55 -8.34 -5.50 -4.97
N GLY A 56 -8.52 -6.81 -4.83
CA GLY A 56 -8.49 -7.74 -5.96
C GLY A 56 -7.12 -7.86 -6.65
N ASN A 57 -6.03 -7.49 -5.97
CA ASN A 57 -4.68 -7.65 -6.50
C ASN A 57 -4.13 -9.03 -6.12
N THR A 58 -3.33 -9.62 -7.01
CA THR A 58 -2.85 -11.00 -6.84
C THR A 58 -1.68 -11.15 -5.87
N LEU A 59 -1.14 -10.05 -5.35
CA LEU A 59 -0.22 -10.02 -4.21
C LEU A 59 -0.81 -9.15 -3.10
N SER A 60 -0.04 -8.25 -2.50
CA SER A 60 -0.51 -7.43 -1.37
C SER A 60 -1.29 -6.23 -1.88
N GLY A 61 -2.13 -5.64 -1.02
CA GLY A 61 -2.75 -4.36 -1.36
C GLY A 61 -1.68 -3.27 -1.55
N VAL A 62 -0.78 -3.16 -0.57
CA VAL A 62 0.39 -2.26 -0.61
C VAL A 62 1.64 -3.01 -0.17
N GLU A 63 2.68 -3.03 -1.02
CA GLU A 63 4.03 -3.48 -0.65
C GLU A 63 4.94 -2.28 -0.41
N ILE A 64 5.73 -2.30 0.66
CA ILE A 64 6.66 -1.24 1.03
C ILE A 64 8.04 -1.85 1.32
N ARG A 65 9.08 -1.41 0.61
CA ARG A 65 10.45 -1.88 0.84
C ARG A 65 11.56 -0.90 0.48
N LYS A 66 12.81 -1.22 0.75
CA LYS A 66 14.00 -0.45 0.32
C LYS A 66 13.93 1.04 0.66
N GLY A 67 13.60 1.34 1.91
CA GLY A 67 13.43 2.72 2.39
C GLY A 67 12.17 3.43 1.88
N GLY A 68 11.28 2.72 1.19
CA GLY A 68 9.92 3.20 0.90
C GLY A 68 9.22 3.59 2.21
N ASN A 69 8.55 4.74 2.22
CA ASN A 69 8.02 5.34 3.44
C ASN A 69 6.76 6.18 3.14
N PRO A 70 5.66 5.55 2.69
CA PRO A 70 4.41 6.24 2.40
C PRO A 70 3.65 6.63 3.67
N THR A 71 2.67 7.51 3.49
CA THR A 71 1.57 7.70 4.45
C THR A 71 0.30 7.06 3.89
N LEU A 72 -0.24 6.06 4.58
CA LEU A 72 -1.54 5.45 4.30
C LEU A 72 -2.55 5.92 5.34
N ARG A 73 -3.57 6.67 4.92
CA ARG A 73 -4.60 7.20 5.81
C ARG A 73 -6.01 7.01 5.27
N GLY A 74 -6.93 6.45 6.06
CA GLY A 74 -8.34 6.35 5.67
C GLY A 74 -8.64 5.36 4.53
N ASN A 75 -7.67 4.51 4.15
CA ASN A 75 -7.85 3.61 3.02
C ASN A 75 -8.59 2.33 3.44
N ARG A 76 -9.27 1.73 2.47
CA ARG A 76 -9.80 0.36 2.56
C ARG A 76 -8.94 -0.54 1.69
N ILE A 77 -8.25 -1.49 2.30
CA ILE A 77 -7.30 -2.37 1.62
C ILE A 77 -7.73 -3.81 1.90
N ASN A 78 -8.40 -4.46 0.95
CA ASN A 78 -9.00 -5.77 1.19
C ASN A 78 -9.17 -6.66 -0.04
N ASN A 79 -9.52 -7.92 0.18
CA ASN A 79 -9.70 -8.92 -0.88
C ASN A 79 -8.48 -9.00 -1.82
N ASN A 80 -7.28 -8.84 -1.28
CA ASN A 80 -6.02 -9.14 -1.98
C ASN A 80 -5.55 -10.55 -1.59
N ASP A 81 -4.81 -11.20 -2.49
CA ASP A 81 -4.38 -12.60 -2.31
C ASP A 81 -3.30 -12.77 -1.24
N TYR A 82 -2.63 -11.68 -0.83
CA TYR A 82 -1.63 -11.68 0.24
C TYR A 82 -2.14 -10.87 1.45
N TRP A 83 -1.31 -9.99 2.02
CA TRP A 83 -1.65 -9.10 3.13
C TRP A 83 -2.24 -7.79 2.61
N ALA A 84 -2.92 -7.04 3.47
CA ALA A 84 -3.29 -5.67 3.12
C ALA A 84 -2.02 -4.81 2.91
N VAL A 85 -1.11 -4.85 3.88
CA VAL A 85 0.16 -4.11 3.84
C VAL A 85 1.31 -5.06 4.13
N TRP A 86 2.27 -5.17 3.22
CA TRP A 86 3.48 -5.96 3.39
C TRP A 86 4.70 -5.05 3.45
N VAL A 87 5.47 -5.11 4.54
CA VAL A 87 6.61 -4.22 4.76
C VAL A 87 7.88 -5.02 5.03
N HIS A 88 8.90 -4.86 4.18
CA HIS A 88 10.17 -5.58 4.34
C HIS A 88 11.38 -4.83 3.77
N ASP A 89 12.60 -5.35 3.98
CA ASP A 89 13.85 -4.81 3.41
C ASP A 89 14.05 -3.31 3.71
N GLY A 90 13.94 -2.94 4.99
CA GLY A 90 14.04 -1.57 5.48
C GLY A 90 12.89 -0.64 5.04
N GLY A 91 11.74 -1.19 4.66
CA GLY A 91 10.52 -0.42 4.44
C GLY A 91 10.03 0.27 5.72
N GLY A 92 9.23 1.32 5.57
CA GLY A 92 8.67 2.10 6.68
C GLY A 92 7.35 2.77 6.31
N GLY A 93 6.91 3.73 7.13
CA GLY A 93 5.72 4.51 6.80
C GLY A 93 4.85 4.85 8.00
N THR A 94 3.85 5.69 7.75
CA THR A 94 2.76 5.94 8.69
C THR A 94 1.48 5.31 8.14
N ILE A 95 0.98 4.29 8.83
CA ILE A 95 -0.20 3.53 8.43
C ILE A 95 -1.23 3.75 9.53
N GLU A 96 -2.20 4.65 9.27
CA GLU A 96 -3.21 5.01 10.26
C GLU A 96 -4.64 5.12 9.73
N ASP A 97 -5.63 4.82 10.57
CA ASP A 97 -7.05 4.95 10.24
C ASP A 97 -7.49 4.14 9.00
N ASN A 98 -6.84 3.01 8.70
CA ASN A 98 -7.18 2.16 7.55
C ASN A 98 -8.04 0.96 7.97
N ASP A 99 -8.86 0.46 7.04
CA ASP A 99 -9.47 -0.87 7.13
C ASP A 99 -8.64 -1.87 6.30
N LEU A 100 -7.91 -2.74 6.99
CA LEU A 100 -6.99 -3.74 6.43
C LEU A 100 -7.60 -5.16 6.45
N SER A 101 -8.87 -5.28 6.83
CA SER A 101 -9.52 -6.57 7.04
C SER A 101 -9.95 -7.24 5.73
N GLY A 102 -9.97 -8.58 5.70
CA GLY A 102 -10.48 -9.36 4.57
C GLY A 102 -9.48 -9.63 3.45
N ASN A 103 -8.18 -9.59 3.73
CA ASN A 103 -7.13 -10.08 2.82
C ASN A 103 -6.78 -11.54 3.15
N ALA A 104 -6.33 -12.32 2.17
CA ALA A 104 -6.21 -13.77 2.32
C ALA A 104 -5.14 -14.20 3.36
N LEU A 105 -4.08 -13.42 3.53
CA LEU A 105 -3.04 -13.68 4.54
C LEU A 105 -3.15 -12.78 5.79
N GLY A 106 -4.13 -11.87 5.83
CA GLY A 106 -4.41 -11.00 6.97
C GLY A 106 -4.04 -9.52 6.75
N ALA A 107 -4.06 -8.74 7.83
CA ALA A 107 -3.92 -7.28 7.75
C ALA A 107 -2.53 -6.82 7.29
N TRP A 108 -1.47 -7.36 7.89
CA TRP A 108 -0.10 -7.02 7.52
C TRP A 108 0.91 -8.12 7.85
N ASP A 109 2.04 -8.08 7.15
CA ASP A 109 3.28 -8.78 7.50
C ASP A 109 4.42 -7.76 7.49
N VAL A 110 5.28 -7.82 8.51
CA VAL A 110 6.36 -6.86 8.70
C VAL A 110 7.62 -7.58 9.16
N SER A 111 8.73 -7.35 8.44
CA SER A 111 10.03 -7.90 8.79
C SER A 111 10.70 -7.15 9.96
N ASP A 112 11.56 -7.84 10.71
CA ASP A 112 12.25 -7.30 11.89
C ASP A 112 13.00 -5.98 11.63
N ASP A 113 13.60 -5.83 10.45
CA ASP A 113 14.35 -4.64 10.03
C ASP A 113 13.46 -3.46 9.60
N SER A 114 12.15 -3.70 9.48
CA SER A 114 11.15 -2.70 9.10
C SER A 114 10.25 -2.28 10.28
N GLU A 115 10.19 -3.08 11.34
CA GLU A 115 9.29 -2.85 12.48
C GLU A 115 9.51 -1.47 13.14
N SER A 116 10.77 -1.06 13.32
CA SER A 116 11.08 0.24 13.93
C SER A 116 10.82 1.45 13.02
N ASN A 117 10.58 1.23 11.73
CA ASN A 117 10.35 2.29 10.75
C ASN A 117 8.87 2.61 10.58
N LEU A 118 7.99 1.84 11.22
CA LEU A 118 6.54 1.98 11.09
C LEU A 118 5.91 2.72 12.26
N ARG A 119 4.99 3.61 11.91
CA ARG A 119 4.00 4.14 12.84
C ARG A 119 2.64 3.55 12.48
N ARG A 120 2.06 2.78 13.39
CA ARG A 120 0.74 2.16 13.25
C ARG A 120 -0.24 2.80 14.23
N ALA A 121 -1.41 3.21 13.76
CA ALA A 121 -2.44 3.78 14.64
C ALA A 121 -3.85 3.56 14.12
N ARG A 122 -4.77 3.10 14.97
CA ARG A 122 -6.22 3.07 14.68
C ARG A 122 -6.60 2.30 13.39
N ASN A 123 -5.81 1.32 12.99
CA ASN A 123 -6.17 0.44 11.88
C ASN A 123 -7.14 -0.65 12.36
N LYS A 124 -8.07 -1.03 11.50
CA LYS A 124 -8.90 -2.21 11.66
C LYS A 124 -8.24 -3.36 10.92
N GLU A 125 -8.04 -4.47 11.61
CA GLU A 125 -7.29 -5.65 11.15
C GLU A 125 -8.21 -6.88 10.97
#